data_AF-A0A4R1F8M5-F1
#
_entry.id   AF-A0A4R1F8M5-F1
#
_cell.length_a   1.000
_cell.length_b   1.000
_cell.length_c   1.000
_cell.angle_alpha   90.00
_cell.angle_beta   90.00
_cell.angle_gamma   90.00
#
_symmetry.space_group_name_H-M   'P 1'
#
loop_
_entity.id
_entity.type
_entity.pdbx_description
1 polymer ?
#
loop_
_entity_poly.entity_id
_entity_poly.type
_entity_poly.pdbx_seq_one_letter_code
_entity_poly.pdbx_strand_id
1 'polypeptide(L)'
;MDERPDDAIAAGGQATASSDQMEGIDSGPAFIADWDNRGQTTRLRYMDENKSQWTLQYDMPFMMWWLPRTGDMYYPVGLWDGKDAMPKDQVSKADIVQWRIRGPHSLEHPEDPQMGGHLFWPLQWRQGTGVWKDVHQRKGANYYLSVDGHTTMRGVRYVKQYGTPYYAFYMDIVTKGDAWISDETTTGSIRMQSSESRRAYIVPRRFGSSMDDPFGSATTFYKSTLAGIA
;
A
#
# COMPACT_ATOMS: atom_id res chain seq x y z
N MET A 1 61.36 -33.76 -33.39
CA MET A 1 62.01 -33.72 -32.07
C MET A 1 61.26 -32.66 -31.25
N ASP A 2 60.03 -32.88 -30.80
CA ASP A 2 59.36 -34.16 -30.49
C ASP A 2 60.12 -34.95 -29.43
N GLU A 3 59.72 -34.77 -28.17
CA GLU A 3 59.63 -35.81 -27.14
C GLU A 3 58.87 -35.24 -25.92
N ARG A 4 57.84 -35.96 -25.48
CA ARG A 4 57.22 -35.78 -24.16
C ARG A 4 57.97 -36.64 -23.14
N PRO A 5 57.69 -36.45 -21.84
CA PRO A 5 57.34 -37.61 -21.04
C PRO A 5 56.06 -37.41 -20.19
N ASP A 6 55.12 -38.33 -20.39
CA ASP A 6 54.00 -38.71 -19.52
C ASP A 6 54.49 -39.91 -18.64
N ASP A 7 54.04 -40.27 -17.42
CA ASP A 7 52.99 -39.84 -16.48
C ASP A 7 53.35 -40.28 -15.02
N ALA A 8 52.75 -39.72 -13.96
CA ALA A 8 52.72 -40.33 -12.61
C ALA A 8 51.56 -39.82 -11.71
N ILE A 9 50.76 -40.76 -11.19
CA ILE A 9 49.51 -40.52 -10.44
C ILE A 9 49.61 -41.00 -8.97
N ALA A 10 49.12 -40.19 -8.02
CA ALA A 10 48.51 -40.62 -6.74
C ALA A 10 47.75 -39.42 -6.12
N ALA A 11 46.42 -39.39 -6.02
CA ALA A 11 45.48 -40.24 -5.26
C ALA A 11 45.41 -39.93 -3.75
N GLY A 12 44.26 -39.44 -3.28
CA GLY A 12 43.92 -39.34 -1.84
C GLY A 12 42.95 -38.19 -1.51
N GLY A 13 41.69 -38.50 -1.19
CA GLY A 13 40.75 -37.50 -0.65
C GLY A 13 39.28 -37.60 -1.08
N GLN A 14 38.64 -38.77 -0.99
CA GLN A 14 37.17 -38.82 -1.00
C GLN A 14 36.62 -38.35 0.35
N ALA A 15 35.67 -37.41 0.33
CA ALA A 15 34.80 -37.13 1.46
C ALA A 15 33.34 -37.25 0.98
N THR A 16 32.71 -38.38 1.31
CA THR A 16 31.28 -38.61 1.11
C THR A 16 30.47 -37.83 2.13
N ALA A 17 29.47 -37.06 1.68
CA ALA A 17 28.34 -36.65 2.51
C ALA A 17 27.06 -37.10 1.81
N SER A 18 26.31 -37.98 2.47
CA SER A 18 25.09 -38.58 1.94
C SER A 18 23.91 -37.60 1.97
N SER A 19 22.97 -37.84 1.07
CA SER A 19 21.60 -37.35 1.20
C SER A 19 20.98 -37.75 2.53
N ASP A 20 20.36 -36.81 3.25
CA ASP A 20 19.04 -37.05 3.84
C ASP A 20 18.33 -35.74 4.23
N GLN A 21 17.01 -35.73 3.95
CA GLN A 21 15.95 -34.87 4.51
C GLN A 21 16.12 -33.33 4.57
N MET A 22 15.38 -32.64 3.69
CA MET A 22 14.24 -31.82 4.14
C MET A 22 13.21 -31.63 3.01
N GLU A 23 12.01 -32.19 3.19
CA GLU A 23 10.81 -31.67 2.52
C GLU A 23 10.44 -30.32 3.15
N GLY A 24 10.07 -29.31 2.36
CA GLY A 24 9.80 -27.98 2.94
C GLY A 24 9.45 -26.85 1.97
N ILE A 25 8.28 -26.93 1.34
CA ILE A 25 7.42 -25.78 0.97
C ILE A 25 8.02 -24.73 -0.01
N ASP A 26 7.57 -24.84 -1.26
CA ASP A 26 7.09 -23.76 -2.14
C ASP A 26 7.89 -22.44 -2.20
N SER A 27 8.85 -22.40 -3.14
CA SER A 27 9.68 -21.24 -3.45
C SER A 27 8.98 -20.21 -4.37
N GLY A 28 8.00 -19.50 -3.82
CA GLY A 28 7.49 -18.26 -4.41
C GLY A 28 8.58 -17.17 -4.51
N PRO A 29 8.63 -16.34 -5.57
CA PRO A 29 9.79 -15.51 -5.84
C PRO A 29 9.88 -14.22 -4.99
N ALA A 30 11.11 -14.01 -4.51
CA ALA A 30 11.81 -12.72 -4.36
C ALA A 30 11.49 -11.75 -3.20
N PHE A 31 12.57 -11.52 -2.42
CA PHE A 31 13.04 -10.23 -1.89
C PHE A 31 12.11 -9.35 -1.03
N ILE A 32 12.52 -9.17 0.22
CA ILE A 32 11.94 -8.19 1.15
C ILE A 32 13.05 -7.27 1.67
N ALA A 33 13.33 -6.20 0.91
CA ALA A 33 13.93 -4.96 1.38
C ALA A 33 12.84 -3.88 1.23
N ASP A 34 12.32 -3.31 2.32
CA ASP A 34 12.90 -2.21 3.10
C ASP A 34 12.92 -0.90 2.30
N TRP A 35 12.27 0.14 2.82
CA TRP A 35 12.08 1.39 2.09
C TRP A 35 11.76 2.63 2.94
N ASP A 36 12.68 2.98 3.83
CA ASP A 36 13.13 4.37 3.92
C ASP A 36 14.64 4.39 4.22
N ASN A 37 15.38 5.37 3.72
CA ASN A 37 16.73 5.72 4.18
C ASN A 37 16.74 6.23 5.64
N ARG A 38 15.68 5.97 6.41
CA ARG A 38 15.42 6.37 7.79
C ARG A 38 14.99 5.19 8.69
N GLY A 39 15.07 3.96 8.20
CA GLY A 39 15.07 2.75 9.04
C GLY A 39 13.73 2.35 9.68
N GLN A 40 12.60 2.55 9.00
CA GLN A 40 11.30 2.01 9.44
C GLN A 40 10.70 1.06 8.41
N THR A 41 10.99 -0.24 8.59
CA THR A 41 10.49 -1.39 7.80
C THR A 41 9.02 -1.72 8.07
N THR A 42 8.13 -0.73 8.09
CA THR A 42 6.70 -0.98 8.33
C THR A 42 6.04 -1.58 7.09
N ARG A 43 5.92 -2.91 7.05
CA ARG A 43 4.97 -3.58 6.16
C ARG A 43 3.56 -3.12 6.51
N LEU A 44 2.81 -2.63 5.52
CA LEU A 44 1.41 -2.26 5.72
C LEU A 44 0.60 -3.50 6.10
N ARG A 45 -0.27 -3.37 7.11
CA ARG A 45 -1.21 -4.41 7.51
C ARG A 45 -2.64 -3.98 7.20
N TYR A 46 -3.48 -4.96 6.88
CA TYR A 46 -4.93 -4.78 6.91
C TYR A 46 -5.53 -5.50 8.11
N MET A 47 -6.70 -5.04 8.50
CA MET A 47 -7.55 -5.67 9.50
C MET A 47 -8.70 -6.42 8.81
N ASP A 48 -8.91 -7.67 9.19
CA ASP A 48 -9.98 -8.50 8.65
C ASP A 48 -11.36 -8.24 9.31
N GLU A 49 -12.34 -9.10 9.04
CA GLU A 49 -13.67 -9.02 9.65
C GLU A 49 -13.66 -9.33 11.16
N ASN A 50 -12.79 -10.26 11.57
CA ASN A 50 -12.56 -10.69 12.96
C ASN A 50 -11.62 -9.76 13.72
N LYS A 51 -11.18 -8.67 13.07
CA LYS A 51 -10.22 -7.67 13.53
C LYS A 51 -8.78 -8.19 13.70
N SER A 52 -8.50 -9.41 13.24
CA SER A 52 -7.15 -9.95 13.14
C SER A 52 -6.38 -9.19 12.06
N GLN A 53 -5.06 -9.19 12.17
CA GLN A 53 -4.18 -8.37 11.33
C GLN A 53 -3.28 -9.22 10.44
N TRP A 54 -3.22 -8.84 9.17
CA TRP A 54 -2.50 -9.56 8.14
C TRP A 54 -1.66 -8.58 7.31
N THR A 55 -0.58 -9.06 6.70
CA THR A 55 0.25 -8.22 5.81
C THR A 55 -0.52 -7.95 4.52
N LEU A 56 -0.66 -6.67 4.14
CA LEU A 56 -1.14 -6.32 2.81
C LEU A 56 0.01 -6.54 1.81
N GLN A 57 -0.24 -7.36 0.79
CA GLN A 57 0.72 -7.58 -0.29
C GLN A 57 0.64 -6.47 -1.34
N TYR A 58 1.59 -6.41 -2.27
CA TYR A 58 1.42 -5.60 -3.47
C TYR A 58 0.27 -6.15 -4.33
N ASP A 59 -0.38 -5.26 -5.07
CA ASP A 59 -1.57 -5.52 -5.90
C ASP A 59 -2.81 -6.04 -5.17
N MET A 60 -2.70 -6.38 -3.88
CA MET A 60 -3.81 -6.81 -3.03
C MET A 60 -4.85 -5.69 -2.91
N PRO A 61 -6.11 -5.89 -3.36
CA PRO A 61 -7.18 -4.96 -3.09
C PRO A 61 -7.44 -4.85 -1.59
N PHE A 62 -7.69 -3.65 -1.12
CA PHE A 62 -8.24 -3.37 0.21
C PHE A 62 -9.26 -2.25 0.09
N MET A 63 -10.05 -2.08 1.14
CA MET A 63 -10.95 -0.95 1.28
C MET A 63 -10.38 -0.01 2.34
N MET A 64 -10.43 1.28 2.06
CA MET A 64 -9.92 2.31 2.95
C MET A 64 -11.02 2.72 3.93
N TRP A 65 -10.73 2.70 5.23
CA TRP A 65 -11.48 3.48 6.20
C TRP A 65 -10.67 4.72 6.61
N TRP A 66 -11.35 5.85 6.68
CA TRP A 66 -10.81 7.14 7.09
C TRP A 66 -11.13 7.39 8.58
N LEU A 67 -10.12 7.74 9.36
CA LEU A 67 -10.19 7.98 10.79
C LEU A 67 -9.67 9.41 11.09
N PRO A 68 -10.54 10.37 11.47
CA PRO A 68 -10.09 11.70 11.84
C PRO A 68 -9.21 11.64 13.10
N ARG A 69 -8.19 12.52 13.16
CA ARG A 69 -7.15 12.51 14.20
C ARG A 69 -7.69 12.51 15.64
N THR A 70 -8.80 13.21 15.86
CA THR A 70 -9.42 13.44 17.17
C THR A 70 -10.72 12.66 17.38
N GLY A 71 -11.00 11.64 16.55
CA GLY A 71 -12.19 10.80 16.65
C GLY A 71 -11.88 9.37 17.08
N ASP A 72 -12.88 8.71 17.63
CA ASP A 72 -12.94 7.27 17.91
C ASP A 72 -13.64 6.47 16.79
N MET A 73 -14.29 7.16 15.85
CA MET A 73 -15.00 6.57 14.71
C MET A 73 -14.13 6.56 13.45
N TYR A 74 -14.02 5.40 12.81
CA TYR A 74 -13.46 5.27 11.46
C TYR A 74 -14.57 4.93 10.46
N TYR A 75 -14.51 5.53 9.26
CA TYR A 75 -15.59 5.58 8.28
C TYR A 75 -15.18 4.90 6.97
N PRO A 76 -15.99 4.01 6.37
CA PRO A 76 -15.70 3.45 5.06
C PRO A 76 -15.70 4.56 4.00
N VAL A 77 -14.78 4.45 3.03
CA VAL A 77 -14.61 5.45 1.97
C VAL A 77 -15.40 5.06 0.72
N GLY A 78 -16.45 5.82 0.43
CA GLY A 78 -17.14 5.81 -0.87
C GLY A 78 -16.74 7.03 -1.71
N LEU A 79 -17.53 7.33 -2.75
CA LEU A 79 -17.38 8.56 -3.54
C LEU A 79 -18.46 9.61 -3.23
N TRP A 80 -18.05 10.87 -3.21
CA TRP A 80 -18.90 12.06 -3.34
C TRP A 80 -19.01 12.43 -4.82
N ASP A 81 -20.25 12.59 -5.31
CA ASP A 81 -20.61 12.90 -6.70
C ASP A 81 -19.85 12.08 -7.78
N GLY A 82 -19.46 10.85 -7.43
CA GLY A 82 -18.69 9.94 -8.28
C GLY A 82 -17.23 10.37 -8.54
N LYS A 83 -16.70 11.36 -7.80
CA LYS A 83 -15.42 12.03 -8.11
C LYS A 83 -14.41 12.04 -6.97
N ASP A 84 -14.83 12.39 -5.76
CA ASP A 84 -13.89 12.55 -4.64
C ASP A 84 -14.12 11.48 -3.58
N ALA A 85 -13.03 10.95 -3.01
CA ALA A 85 -13.12 10.02 -1.89
C ALA A 85 -13.81 10.71 -0.70
N MET A 86 -14.76 10.02 -0.06
CA MET A 86 -15.60 10.57 1.01
C MET A 86 -15.84 9.53 2.12
N PRO A 87 -15.62 9.85 3.41
CA PRO A 87 -16.11 9.04 4.50
C PRO A 87 -17.64 8.99 4.48
N LYS A 88 -18.21 7.79 4.59
CA LYS A 88 -19.66 7.59 4.69
C LYS A 88 -20.00 6.86 5.99
N ASP A 89 -21.18 7.13 6.54
CA ASP A 89 -21.72 6.38 7.67
C ASP A 89 -22.00 4.91 7.29
N GLN A 90 -22.41 4.70 6.04
CA GLN A 90 -22.69 3.41 5.42
C GLN A 90 -22.38 3.47 3.92
N VAL A 91 -21.90 2.38 3.35
CA VAL A 91 -21.68 2.24 1.90
C VAL A 91 -21.88 0.78 1.46
N SER A 92 -22.40 0.56 0.24
CA SER A 92 -22.61 -0.79 -0.31
C SER A 92 -21.32 -1.36 -0.93
N LYS A 93 -21.30 -2.67 -1.18
CA LYS A 93 -20.25 -3.35 -2.00
C LYS A 93 -20.13 -2.79 -3.43
N ALA A 94 -21.20 -2.19 -3.96
CA ALA A 94 -21.16 -1.53 -5.26
C ALA A 94 -20.60 -0.09 -5.20
N ASP A 95 -20.65 0.57 -4.04
CA ASP A 95 -20.35 2.00 -3.88
C ASP A 95 -19.05 2.32 -3.12
N ILE A 96 -18.45 1.31 -2.49
CA ILE A 96 -17.21 1.45 -1.72
C ILE A 96 -16.00 1.47 -2.66
N VAL A 97 -15.05 2.35 -2.37
CA VAL A 97 -13.81 2.46 -3.15
C VAL A 97 -12.85 1.37 -2.69
N GLN A 98 -12.43 0.56 -3.65
CA GLN A 98 -11.31 -0.37 -3.49
C GLN A 98 -10.02 0.34 -3.90
N TRP A 99 -8.95 0.02 -3.19
CA TRP A 99 -7.62 0.57 -3.37
C TRP A 99 -6.64 -0.60 -3.50
N ARG A 100 -5.54 -0.42 -4.23
CA ARG A 100 -4.38 -1.31 -4.18
C ARG A 100 -3.10 -0.51 -4.27
N ILE A 101 -2.05 -1.01 -3.63
CA ILE A 101 -0.71 -0.46 -3.71
C ILE A 101 0.10 -1.37 -4.65
N ARG A 102 0.58 -0.82 -5.76
CA ARG A 102 1.45 -1.51 -6.71
C ARG A 102 2.85 -1.70 -6.12
N GLY A 103 3.66 -2.56 -6.74
CA GLY A 103 5.09 -2.65 -6.43
C GLY A 103 5.81 -1.30 -6.60
N PRO A 104 7.02 -1.14 -6.03
CA PRO A 104 7.77 0.12 -6.08
C PRO A 104 8.12 0.52 -7.52
N HIS A 105 7.97 1.80 -7.82
CA HIS A 105 8.41 2.44 -9.05
C HIS A 105 9.51 3.46 -8.69
N SER A 106 10.51 3.59 -9.57
CA SER A 106 11.55 4.62 -9.47
C SER A 106 11.22 5.82 -10.36
N LEU A 107 11.49 7.02 -9.89
CA LEU A 107 11.68 8.18 -10.76
C LEU A 107 13.16 8.33 -11.03
N GLU A 108 13.59 8.13 -12.27
CA GLU A 108 14.88 8.65 -12.70
C GLU A 108 14.72 10.15 -12.97
N HIS A 109 15.65 10.94 -12.43
CA HIS A 109 15.79 12.37 -12.73
C HIS A 109 16.97 12.53 -13.70
N PRO A 110 16.78 12.36 -15.02
CA PRO A 110 17.88 12.44 -15.99
C PRO A 110 18.52 13.83 -16.03
N GLU A 111 17.79 14.87 -15.63
CA GLU A 111 18.28 16.25 -15.50
C GLU A 111 19.09 16.55 -14.22
N ASP A 112 18.99 15.73 -13.16
CA ASP A 112 19.75 15.93 -11.92
C ASP A 112 20.13 14.58 -11.26
N PRO A 113 21.32 14.02 -11.61
CA PRO A 113 21.83 12.79 -11.02
C PRO A 113 22.14 12.89 -9.52
N GLN A 114 22.23 14.09 -8.93
CA GLN A 114 22.56 14.26 -7.51
C GLN A 114 21.35 14.18 -6.59
N MET A 115 20.13 14.45 -7.08
CA MET A 115 18.92 14.20 -6.28
C MET A 115 18.68 12.71 -6.02
N GLY A 116 19.21 11.84 -6.87
CA GLY A 116 18.98 10.40 -6.84
C GLY A 116 17.55 10.04 -7.22
N GLY A 117 17.34 8.81 -7.68
CA GLY A 117 15.98 8.33 -7.89
C GLY A 117 15.28 8.06 -6.55
N HIS A 118 14.18 8.75 -6.27
CA HIS A 118 13.32 8.38 -5.14
C HIS A 118 12.21 7.44 -5.61
N LEU A 119 11.84 6.52 -4.71
CA LEU A 119 10.85 5.50 -5.00
C LEU A 119 9.49 5.83 -4.40
N PHE A 120 8.46 5.34 -5.07
CA PHE A 120 7.07 5.52 -4.73
C PHE A 120 6.29 4.26 -5.10
N TRP A 121 5.16 4.02 -4.44
CA TRP A 121 4.27 2.89 -4.72
C TRP A 121 2.97 3.42 -5.32
N PRO A 122 2.70 3.18 -6.62
CA PRO A 122 1.48 3.65 -7.25
C PRO A 122 0.24 3.19 -6.48
N LEU A 123 -0.58 4.14 -6.05
CA LEU A 123 -1.87 3.88 -5.44
C LEU A 123 -2.93 3.92 -6.53
N GLN A 124 -3.61 2.79 -6.72
CA GLN A 124 -4.68 2.65 -7.69
C GLN A 124 -6.02 2.42 -6.99
N TRP A 125 -7.09 2.79 -7.65
CA TRP A 125 -8.46 2.64 -7.17
C TRP A 125 -9.35 1.94 -8.20
N ARG A 126 -10.46 1.37 -7.73
CA ARG A 126 -11.63 0.99 -8.54
C ARG A 126 -12.89 1.01 -7.70
N GLN A 127 -14.05 0.93 -8.35
CA GLN A 127 -15.35 0.67 -7.73
C GLN A 127 -15.98 -0.57 -8.38
N GLY A 128 -16.61 -1.43 -7.58
CA GLY A 128 -17.16 -2.71 -8.05
C GLY A 128 -16.14 -3.58 -8.81
N THR A 129 -16.54 -4.09 -9.97
CA THR A 129 -15.70 -4.89 -10.88
C THR A 129 -14.95 -4.06 -11.93
N GLY A 130 -14.89 -2.73 -11.76
CA GLY A 130 -14.26 -1.82 -12.72
C GLY A 130 -12.75 -2.02 -12.89
N VAL A 131 -12.22 -1.45 -13.98
CA VAL A 131 -10.78 -1.42 -14.27
C VAL A 131 -10.07 -0.55 -13.23
N TRP A 132 -8.90 -1.02 -12.77
CA TRP A 132 -8.01 -0.26 -11.90
C TRP A 132 -7.49 1.00 -12.62
N LYS A 133 -7.58 2.13 -11.92
CA LYS A 133 -7.11 3.43 -12.40
C LYS A 133 -6.16 4.03 -11.40
N ASP A 134 -5.23 4.85 -11.88
CA ASP A 134 -4.40 5.67 -11.00
C ASP A 134 -5.26 6.69 -10.27
N VAL A 135 -4.81 7.07 -9.07
CA VAL A 135 -5.49 8.07 -8.23
C VAL A 135 -5.04 9.46 -8.63
N HIS A 136 -5.96 10.41 -8.60
CA HIS A 136 -5.73 11.80 -8.99
C HIS A 136 -5.89 12.75 -7.80
N GLN A 137 -5.33 13.94 -7.95
CA GLN A 137 -5.62 15.08 -7.12
C GLN A 137 -6.50 16.07 -7.92
N ARG A 138 -7.62 16.51 -7.33
CA ARG A 138 -8.50 17.51 -7.94
C ARG A 138 -8.21 18.89 -7.37
N LYS A 139 -7.89 19.85 -8.25
CA LYS A 139 -7.50 21.22 -7.87
C LYS A 139 -8.64 21.96 -7.18
N GLY A 140 -8.30 22.68 -6.11
CA GLY A 140 -9.17 23.54 -5.31
C GLY A 140 -8.37 24.14 -4.16
N ALA A 141 -9.01 24.91 -3.27
CA ALA A 141 -8.32 25.54 -2.14
C ALA A 141 -7.63 24.55 -1.17
N ASN A 142 -8.06 23.28 -1.16
CA ASN A 142 -7.60 22.23 -0.24
C ASN A 142 -7.53 20.84 -0.90
N TYR A 143 -7.20 20.83 -2.21
CA TYR A 143 -6.95 19.66 -3.07
C TYR A 143 -7.49 18.28 -2.64
N TYR A 144 -8.45 17.72 -3.36
CA TYR A 144 -9.14 16.48 -2.94
C TYR A 144 -8.44 15.20 -3.41
N LEU A 145 -8.51 14.14 -2.60
CA LEU A 145 -8.17 12.77 -3.00
C LEU A 145 -9.27 12.29 -3.96
N SER A 146 -8.93 12.21 -5.25
CA SER A 146 -9.91 12.15 -6.32
C SER A 146 -9.71 10.93 -7.20
N VAL A 147 -10.81 10.44 -7.75
CA VAL A 147 -10.86 9.35 -8.72
C VAL A 147 -10.95 9.85 -10.17
N ASP A 148 -11.18 11.16 -10.34
CA ASP A 148 -11.21 11.90 -11.61
C ASP A 148 -10.67 13.32 -11.37
N GLY A 149 -9.48 13.65 -11.90
CA GLY A 149 -8.80 14.88 -11.50
C GLY A 149 -7.69 15.38 -12.43
N HIS A 150 -7.32 16.64 -12.23
CA HIS A 150 -6.43 17.39 -13.13
C HIS A 150 -4.94 17.20 -12.87
N THR A 151 -4.54 16.58 -11.75
CA THR A 151 -3.14 16.37 -11.40
C THR A 151 -2.96 14.92 -11.02
N THR A 152 -2.15 14.18 -11.77
CA THR A 152 -1.79 12.80 -11.45
C THR A 152 -1.01 12.78 -10.15
N MET A 153 -1.35 11.85 -9.26
CA MET A 153 -0.56 11.54 -8.08
C MET A 153 0.30 10.32 -8.42
N ARG A 154 1.61 10.38 -8.13
CA ARG A 154 2.51 9.28 -8.48
C ARG A 154 2.21 8.03 -7.67
N GLY A 155 2.01 8.20 -6.37
CA GLY A 155 1.70 7.12 -5.45
C GLY A 155 1.97 7.50 -4.00
N VAL A 156 2.00 6.50 -3.14
CA VAL A 156 2.52 6.63 -1.77
C VAL A 156 4.04 6.83 -1.86
N ARG A 157 4.61 7.82 -1.19
CA ARG A 157 6.05 8.03 -1.03
C ARG A 157 6.59 7.39 0.25
N TYR A 158 5.81 7.44 1.33
CA TYR A 158 6.06 6.67 2.54
C TYR A 158 4.80 6.52 3.37
N VAL A 159 4.82 5.57 4.30
CA VAL A 159 3.74 5.31 5.26
C VAL A 159 4.29 5.48 6.66
N LYS A 160 3.59 6.24 7.51
CA LYS A 160 3.91 6.32 8.95
C LYS A 160 2.85 5.60 9.77
N GLN A 161 3.28 4.66 10.61
CA GLN A 161 2.41 3.98 11.56
C GLN A 161 2.29 4.77 12.86
N TYR A 162 1.06 4.92 13.36
CA TYR A 162 0.73 5.61 14.62
C TYR A 162 0.18 4.65 15.70
N GLY A 163 -0.14 3.43 15.30
CA GLY A 163 -0.61 2.33 16.13
C GLY A 163 -1.00 1.18 15.21
N THR A 164 -1.68 0.15 15.70
CA THR A 164 -1.88 -1.06 14.90
C THR A 164 -3.38 -1.28 14.62
N PRO A 165 -3.87 -1.18 13.38
CA PRO A 165 -3.20 -0.85 12.10
C PRO A 165 -3.57 0.57 11.62
N TYR A 166 -3.04 1.59 12.28
CA TYR A 166 -3.31 3.02 11.98
C TYR A 166 -2.14 3.63 11.22
N TYR A 167 -2.41 4.11 10.00
CA TYR A 167 -1.38 4.61 9.10
C TYR A 167 -1.69 6.01 8.58
N ALA A 168 -0.69 6.88 8.45
CA ALA A 168 -0.77 8.07 7.61
C ALA A 168 -0.03 7.80 6.29
N PHE A 169 -0.71 8.00 5.17
CA PHE A 169 -0.11 7.89 3.84
C PHE A 169 0.37 9.26 3.39
N TYR A 170 1.63 9.32 2.97
CA TYR A 170 2.22 10.50 2.34
C TYR A 170 2.33 10.20 0.87
N MET A 171 1.72 11.04 0.06
CA MET A 171 1.55 10.85 -1.37
C MET A 171 2.46 11.82 -2.13
N ASP A 172 3.22 11.32 -3.10
CA ASP A 172 3.96 12.16 -4.03
C ASP A 172 3.00 12.66 -5.11
N ILE A 173 2.86 13.99 -5.18
CA ILE A 173 2.03 14.68 -6.17
C ILE A 173 2.91 15.39 -7.17
N VAL A 174 2.73 15.05 -8.46
CA VAL A 174 3.49 15.61 -9.57
C VAL A 174 3.39 17.14 -9.54
N THR A 175 4.53 17.84 -9.53
CA THR A 175 4.68 19.30 -9.40
C THR A 175 4.28 19.95 -8.06
N LYS A 176 3.86 19.18 -7.03
CA LYS A 176 3.44 19.70 -5.73
C LYS A 176 4.21 19.15 -4.52
N GLY A 177 4.89 18.01 -4.68
CA GLY A 177 5.60 17.34 -3.59
C GLY A 177 4.64 16.54 -2.70
N ASP A 178 5.06 16.33 -1.45
CA ASP A 178 4.35 15.45 -0.51
C ASP A 178 3.06 16.10 0.01
N ALA A 179 1.97 15.33 0.02
CA ALA A 179 0.74 15.66 0.74
C ALA A 179 0.13 14.41 1.37
N TRP A 180 -0.66 14.56 2.43
CA TRP A 180 -1.35 13.43 3.10
C TRP A 180 -2.85 13.68 3.19
N ILE A 181 -3.56 12.61 3.54
CA ILE A 181 -5.00 12.60 3.79
C ILE A 181 -5.32 13.35 5.10
N SER A 182 -6.14 14.40 4.99
CA SER A 182 -6.45 15.32 6.08
C SER A 182 -7.49 14.78 7.07
N ASP A 183 -7.44 15.26 8.32
CA ASP A 183 -8.48 15.05 9.34
C ASP A 183 -9.74 15.92 9.16
N GLU A 184 -9.73 16.84 8.19
CA GLU A 184 -10.92 17.55 7.75
C GLU A 184 -11.58 16.90 6.53
N THR A 185 -12.91 16.92 6.55
CA THR A 185 -13.67 17.04 5.32
C THR A 185 -14.07 18.49 5.08
N THR A 186 -14.32 18.84 3.83
CA THR A 186 -15.16 20.00 3.49
C THR A 186 -15.93 19.64 2.24
N THR A 187 -17.21 20.03 2.19
CA THR A 187 -18.22 19.43 1.31
C THR A 187 -18.32 17.90 1.42
N GLY A 188 -17.91 17.33 2.55
CA GLY A 188 -17.90 15.88 2.82
C GLY A 188 -16.72 15.09 2.23
N SER A 189 -15.90 15.68 1.36
CA SER A 189 -14.81 14.98 0.68
C SER A 189 -13.49 14.96 1.48
N ILE A 190 -12.69 13.92 1.29
CA ILE A 190 -11.35 13.74 1.86
C ILE A 190 -10.38 14.71 1.16
N ARG A 191 -9.78 15.58 1.97
CA ARG A 191 -8.77 16.56 1.52
C ARG A 191 -7.35 15.99 1.58
N MET A 192 -6.47 16.58 0.78
CA MET A 192 -5.03 16.41 0.87
C MET A 192 -4.39 17.74 1.31
N GLN A 193 -3.60 17.72 2.38
CA GLN A 193 -2.97 18.92 2.97
C GLN A 193 -1.45 18.75 3.17
N SER A 194 -0.78 19.89 3.43
CA SER A 194 0.67 20.01 3.60
C SER A 194 1.13 20.65 4.94
N SER A 195 0.22 20.87 5.91
CA SER A 195 0.54 21.23 7.32
C SER A 195 0.42 20.05 8.32
N GLU A 196 1.56 19.52 8.81
CA GLU A 196 1.66 18.22 9.49
C GLU A 196 0.71 17.97 10.69
N SER A 197 0.15 19.03 11.28
CA SER A 197 -0.80 18.95 12.39
C SER A 197 -2.16 18.33 12.04
N ARG A 198 -2.51 18.19 10.76
CA ARG A 198 -3.88 17.89 10.29
C ARG A 198 -4.03 16.58 9.52
N ARG A 199 -3.37 15.52 10.00
CA ARG A 199 -3.38 14.17 9.39
C ARG A 199 -4.53 13.33 9.93
N ALA A 200 -5.37 12.79 9.05
CA ALA A 200 -6.17 11.61 9.38
C ALA A 200 -5.30 10.36 9.38
N TYR A 201 -5.81 9.32 10.02
CA TYR A 201 -5.30 7.97 9.90
C TYR A 201 -6.16 7.17 8.92
N ILE A 202 -5.54 6.17 8.32
CA ILE A 202 -6.12 5.20 7.43
C ILE A 202 -6.07 3.83 8.10
N VAL A 203 -7.20 3.12 8.04
CA VAL A 203 -7.31 1.71 8.44
C VAL A 203 -7.59 0.89 7.18
N PRO A 204 -6.60 0.16 6.65
CA PRO A 204 -6.83 -0.78 5.55
C PRO A 204 -7.69 -1.94 6.07
N ARG A 205 -8.82 -2.21 5.39
CA ARG A 205 -9.74 -3.30 5.74
C ARG A 205 -9.91 -4.27 4.58
N ARG A 206 -10.07 -5.54 4.93
CA ARG A 206 -10.59 -6.59 4.06
C ARG A 206 -11.57 -7.46 4.88
N PHE A 207 -12.41 -8.19 4.18
CA PHE A 207 -13.36 -9.17 4.73
C PHE A 207 -13.22 -10.49 3.95
N GLY A 208 -12.80 -10.44 2.68
CA GLY A 208 -12.44 -11.61 1.89
C GLY A 208 -10.99 -12.08 2.08
N SER A 209 -10.81 -13.39 2.12
CA SER A 209 -9.53 -14.09 2.28
C SER A 209 -8.80 -14.38 0.96
N SER A 210 -9.50 -14.45 -0.18
CA SER A 210 -8.88 -14.66 -1.49
C SER A 210 -8.20 -13.39 -2.00
N MET A 211 -7.08 -13.51 -2.71
CA MET A 211 -6.24 -12.38 -3.14
C MET A 211 -7.05 -11.20 -3.69
N ASP A 212 -7.90 -11.45 -4.70
CA ASP A 212 -8.61 -10.43 -5.48
C ASP A 212 -9.96 -9.97 -4.91
N ASP A 213 -10.50 -10.63 -3.89
CA ASP A 213 -11.75 -10.23 -3.24
C ASP A 213 -11.49 -9.58 -1.87
N PRO A 214 -11.57 -8.24 -1.76
CA PRO A 214 -11.47 -7.58 -0.47
C PRO A 214 -12.75 -7.73 0.36
N PHE A 215 -13.86 -8.19 -0.22
CA PHE A 215 -15.20 -8.12 0.39
C PHE A 215 -15.68 -9.42 1.03
N GLY A 216 -15.34 -10.58 0.46
CA GLY A 216 -15.93 -11.85 0.87
C GLY A 216 -17.45 -11.81 0.79
N SER A 217 -18.11 -12.32 1.83
CA SER A 217 -19.57 -12.32 1.98
C SER A 217 -20.17 -10.95 2.31
N ALA A 218 -19.37 -9.95 2.73
CA ALA A 218 -19.87 -8.66 3.15
C ALA A 218 -20.43 -7.84 1.97
N THR A 219 -21.68 -7.39 2.10
CA THR A 219 -22.40 -6.61 1.08
C THR A 219 -22.54 -5.13 1.42
N THR A 220 -22.34 -4.76 2.68
CA THR A 220 -22.54 -3.41 3.23
C THR A 220 -21.52 -3.15 4.31
N PHE A 221 -21.00 -1.92 4.35
CA PHE A 221 -19.93 -1.49 5.24
C PHE A 221 -20.38 -0.27 6.03
N TYR A 222 -20.17 -0.29 7.34
CA TYR A 222 -20.58 0.77 8.26
C TYR A 222 -19.36 1.45 8.88
N LYS A 223 -19.52 2.70 9.34
CA LYS A 223 -18.59 3.30 10.29
C LYS A 223 -18.53 2.49 11.59
N SER A 224 -17.38 2.50 12.26
CA SER A 224 -17.15 1.66 13.45
C SER A 224 -16.23 2.37 14.47
N THR A 225 -16.28 1.93 15.72
CA THR A 225 -15.49 2.47 16.84
C THR A 225 -14.13 1.79 16.98
N LEU A 226 -13.09 2.55 17.33
CA LEU A 226 -11.77 2.02 17.64
C LEU A 226 -11.77 1.05 18.84
N ALA A 227 -12.70 1.25 19.78
CA ALA A 227 -12.86 0.45 21.00
C ALA A 227 -13.09 -1.07 20.75
N GLY A 228 -13.33 -1.48 19.50
CA GLY A 228 -13.41 -2.89 19.13
C GLY A 228 -12.06 -3.61 18.93
N ILE A 229 -10.92 -2.91 18.90
CA ILE A 229 -9.62 -3.41 18.37
C ILE A 229 -8.64 -3.73 19.54
N ALA A 230 -9.15 -4.24 20.66
CA ALA A 230 -8.35 -4.63 21.82
C ALA A 230 -7.63 -5.97 21.59
#